data_AF-A0A1Y1U5H5-F1
#
_entry.id   AF-A0A1Y1U5H5-F1
#
_cell.length_a   1.000
_cell.length_b   1.000
_cell.length_c   1.000
_cell.angle_alpha   90.00
_cell.angle_beta   90.00
_cell.angle_gamma   90.00
#
_symmetry.space_group_name_H-M   'P 1'
#
loop_
_entity.id
_entity.type
_entity.pdbx_description
1 polymer ?
#
loop_
_entity_poly.entity_id
_entity_poly.type
_entity_poly.pdbx_seq_one_letter_code
_entity_poly.pdbx_strand_id
1 'polypeptide(L)'
;MNNLIQCLKEQLSHSNNLKYLSIIFNFVDTYLIFNSFFKIKEFIVTIIIFKNIPVEELSFSNLKELTIIYKQTKNANLENNLALLLRKATSLQVLEMKQIQLTELIKEIRNLINLVELNLCQNQLYDYQRTM
;
A
#
# COMPACT_ATOMS: atom_id res chain seq x y z
N MET A 1 4.31 -5.65 24.34
CA MET A 1 3.10 -4.87 23.99
C MET A 1 2.53 -5.49 22.73
N ASN A 2 1.43 -6.24 22.83
CA ASN A 2 0.81 -6.84 21.64
C ASN A 2 0.33 -5.70 20.76
N ASN A 3 1.02 -5.47 19.65
CA ASN A 3 0.54 -4.52 18.65
C ASN A 3 -0.86 -5.00 18.22
N LEU A 4 -1.83 -4.09 18.14
CA LEU A 4 -3.21 -4.32 17.70
C LEU A 4 -3.29 -5.27 16.48
N ILE A 5 -2.26 -5.22 15.65
CA ILE A 5 -2.07 -6.00 14.43
C ILE A 5 -1.81 -7.50 14.69
N GLN A 6 -1.05 -7.84 15.72
CA GLN A 6 -0.84 -9.23 16.14
C GLN A 6 -2.15 -9.83 16.66
N CYS A 7 -2.94 -9.06 17.41
CA CYS A 7 -4.27 -9.46 17.87
C CYS A 7 -5.22 -9.69 16.69
N LEU A 8 -5.24 -8.77 15.71
CA LEU A 8 -6.02 -8.91 14.48
C LEU A 8 -5.64 -10.17 13.70
N LYS A 9 -4.34 -10.48 13.59
CA LYS A 9 -3.85 -11.71 12.94
C LYS A 9 -4.39 -12.96 13.63
N GLU A 10 -4.29 -13.03 14.96
CA GLU A 10 -4.73 -14.18 15.75
C GLU A 10 -6.25 -14.40 15.66
N GLN A 11 -7.02 -13.31 15.66
CA GLN A 11 -8.48 -13.41 15.55
C GLN A 11 -8.95 -13.75 14.13
N LEU A 12 -8.26 -13.24 13.10
CA LEU A 12 -8.67 -13.45 11.70
C LEU A 12 -8.10 -14.73 11.08
N SER A 13 -7.05 -15.34 11.64
CA SER A 13 -6.46 -16.59 11.15
C SER A 13 -7.45 -17.77 11.14
N HIS A 14 -8.43 -17.73 12.05
CA HIS A 14 -9.49 -18.72 12.19
C HIS A 14 -10.74 -18.39 11.37
N SER A 15 -10.80 -17.20 10.76
CA SER A 15 -11.97 -16.77 10.00
C SER A 15 -11.93 -17.34 8.57
N ASN A 16 -12.75 -18.35 8.31
CA ASN A 16 -12.88 -18.95 6.97
C ASN A 16 -13.98 -18.30 6.11
N ASN A 17 -14.82 -17.45 6.70
CA ASN A 17 -15.95 -16.83 6.02
C ASN A 17 -15.72 -15.36 5.65
N LEU A 18 -14.67 -14.72 6.18
CA LEU A 18 -14.37 -13.33 5.89
C LEU A 18 -13.83 -13.20 4.46
N LYS A 19 -14.68 -12.68 3.57
CA LYS A 19 -14.35 -12.48 2.15
C LYS A 19 -13.79 -11.09 1.86
N TYR A 20 -14.21 -10.10 2.65
CA TYR A 20 -13.89 -8.68 2.47
C TYR A 20 -13.32 -8.13 3.78
N LEU A 21 -12.23 -7.37 3.69
CA LEU A 21 -11.64 -6.70 4.85
C LEU A 21 -11.11 -5.33 4.44
N SER A 22 -11.55 -4.31 5.19
CA SER A 22 -11.04 -2.95 5.08
C SER A 22 -10.38 -2.56 6.40
N ILE A 23 -9.13 -2.11 6.36
CA ILE A 23 -8.38 -1.69 7.55
C ILE A 23 -7.73 -0.33 7.31
N ILE A 24 -7.78 0.52 8.32
CA ILE A 24 -7.05 1.78 8.39
C ILE A 24 -5.88 1.63 9.38
N PHE A 25 -4.66 1.73 8.87
CA PHE A 25 -3.46 1.79 9.70
C PHE A 25 -3.06 3.24 9.93
N ASN A 26 -3.14 3.68 11.19
CA ASN A 26 -2.60 4.97 11.61
C ASN A 26 -1.09 5.02 11.36
N PHE A 27 -0.40 3.89 11.57
CA PHE A 27 1.04 3.77 11.38
C PHE A 27 1.39 2.32 11.08
N VAL A 28 2.23 2.09 10.06
CA VAL A 28 2.76 0.77 9.74
C VAL A 28 4.25 0.75 10.13
N ASP A 29 4.57 0.05 11.22
CA ASP A 29 5.96 -0.15 11.69
C ASP A 29 6.32 -1.63 11.86
N THR A 30 5.59 -2.54 11.23
CA THR A 30 5.77 -3.97 11.52
C THR A 30 5.87 -4.85 10.30
N TYR A 31 6.81 -5.79 10.42
CA TYR A 31 7.23 -6.78 9.44
C TYR A 31 6.14 -7.83 9.06
N LEU A 32 4.95 -7.82 9.68
CA LEU A 32 4.14 -9.04 9.81
C LEU A 32 2.69 -9.02 9.24
N ILE A 33 2.26 -7.95 8.57
CA ILE A 33 0.83 -7.63 8.47
C ILE A 33 0.11 -8.30 7.29
N PHE A 34 0.63 -8.20 6.06
CA PHE A 34 -0.23 -8.43 4.88
C PHE A 34 -0.33 -9.90 4.43
N ASN A 35 0.70 -10.72 4.72
CA ASN A 35 0.66 -12.14 4.37
C ASN A 35 -0.41 -12.95 5.09
N SER A 36 -0.86 -12.47 6.25
CA SER A 36 -1.83 -13.19 7.07
C SER A 36 -3.23 -13.21 6.45
N PHE A 37 -3.47 -12.41 5.42
CA PHE A 37 -4.77 -12.21 4.80
C PHE A 37 -4.94 -12.90 3.44
N PHE A 38 -4.08 -13.85 3.09
CA PHE A 38 -4.10 -14.53 1.79
C PHE A 38 -5.43 -15.24 1.46
N LYS A 39 -6.24 -15.58 2.47
CA LYS A 39 -7.58 -16.20 2.30
C LYS A 39 -8.68 -15.19 1.93
N ILE A 40 -8.44 -13.91 2.17
CA ILE A 40 -9.42 -12.84 1.92
C ILE A 40 -9.50 -12.63 0.41
N LYS A 41 -10.70 -12.53 -0.15
CA LYS A 41 -10.87 -12.34 -1.59
C LYS A 41 -10.57 -10.90 -1.99
N GLU A 42 -11.02 -9.97 -1.17
CA GLU A 42 -10.87 -8.55 -1.41
C GLU A 42 -10.37 -7.85 -0.16
N PHE A 43 -9.19 -7.25 -0.30
CA PHE A 43 -8.53 -6.57 0.78
C PHE A 43 -8.33 -5.10 0.40
N ILE A 44 -8.78 -4.22 1.28
CA ILE A 44 -8.74 -2.77 1.15
C ILE A 44 -7.91 -2.23 2.32
N VAL A 45 -6.94 -1.36 2.02
CA VAL A 45 -6.07 -0.80 3.05
C VAL A 45 -5.92 0.68 2.88
N THR A 46 -6.10 1.42 3.98
CA THR A 46 -5.69 2.82 4.09
C THR A 46 -4.51 2.93 5.05
N ILE A 47 -3.41 3.56 4.62
CA ILE A 47 -2.24 3.82 5.47
C ILE A 47 -2.07 5.33 5.62
N ILE A 48 -2.05 5.81 6.87
CA ILE A 48 -2.00 7.26 7.19
C ILE A 48 -0.56 7.71 7.51
N ILE A 49 0.29 6.82 8.02
CA ILE A 49 1.71 7.10 8.24
C ILE A 49 2.53 5.93 7.72
N PHE A 50 3.35 6.23 6.72
CA PHE A 50 4.14 5.27 5.96
C PHE A 50 5.63 5.50 6.20
N LYS A 51 6.23 4.70 7.09
CA LYS A 51 7.68 4.77 7.35
C LYS A 51 8.43 3.69 6.56
N ASN A 52 8.10 2.43 6.80
CA ASN A 52 8.75 1.29 6.16
C ASN A 52 7.72 0.24 5.76
N ILE A 53 7.90 -0.36 4.58
CA ILE A 53 7.18 -1.57 4.20
C ILE A 53 8.17 -2.75 4.25
N PRO A 54 7.82 -3.85 4.92
CA PRO A 54 8.61 -5.09 4.87
C PRO A 54 8.32 -5.85 3.56
N VAL A 55 8.83 -5.35 2.44
CA VAL A 55 8.34 -5.76 1.11
C VAL A 55 8.77 -7.16 0.69
N GLU A 56 9.79 -7.72 1.34
CA GLU A 56 10.35 -9.03 1.02
C GLU A 56 9.34 -10.16 1.24
N GLU A 57 8.50 -10.04 2.26
CA GLU A 57 7.58 -11.12 2.62
C GLU A 57 6.21 -11.00 1.94
N LEU A 58 5.78 -9.81 1.51
CA LEU A 58 4.37 -9.57 1.23
C LEU A 58 3.90 -10.17 -0.12
N SER A 59 2.80 -10.92 -0.10
CA SER A 59 2.00 -11.28 -1.27
C SER A 59 0.72 -10.45 -1.27
N PHE A 60 0.57 -9.54 -2.24
CA PHE A 60 -0.60 -8.67 -2.39
C PHE A 60 -1.52 -9.11 -3.54
N SER A 61 -1.53 -10.41 -3.86
CA SER A 61 -2.31 -10.97 -4.97
C SER A 61 -3.83 -10.87 -4.82
N ASN A 62 -4.32 -10.46 -3.66
CA ASN A 62 -5.74 -10.22 -3.35
C ASN A 62 -6.05 -8.76 -2.94
N LEU A 63 -5.05 -7.88 -2.96
CA LEU A 63 -5.24 -6.46 -2.67
C LEU A 63 -6.01 -5.81 -3.82
N LYS A 64 -7.17 -5.21 -3.53
CA LYS A 64 -8.03 -4.56 -4.52
C LYS A 64 -7.90 -3.06 -4.51
N GLU A 65 -7.79 -2.49 -3.31
CA GLU A 65 -7.66 -1.06 -3.14
C GLU A 65 -6.57 -0.75 -2.13
N LEU A 66 -5.75 0.23 -2.48
CA LEU A 66 -4.70 0.74 -1.64
C LEU A 66 -4.77 2.24 -1.62
N THR A 67 -5.00 2.78 -0.43
CA THR A 67 -4.94 4.20 -0.15
C THR A 67 -3.74 4.49 0.75
N ILE A 68 -2.86 5.36 0.31
CA ILE A 68 -1.73 5.84 1.08
C ILE A 68 -1.87 7.35 1.19
N ILE A 69 -2.03 7.81 2.41
CA ILE A 69 -2.03 9.22 2.76
C ILE A 69 -0.80 9.41 3.62
N TYR A 70 0.06 10.35 3.27
CA TYR A 70 1.23 10.67 4.09
C TYR A 70 1.24 12.16 4.36
N LYS A 71 1.37 12.54 5.62
CA LYS A 71 1.23 13.94 6.06
C LYS A 71 2.52 14.54 6.63
N GLN A 72 3.68 13.93 6.43
CA GLN A 72 4.95 14.39 7.04
C GLN A 72 6.16 14.40 6.08
N THR A 73 7.29 14.87 6.60
CA THR A 73 8.55 15.21 5.90
C THR A 73 9.10 14.10 5.02
N LYS A 74 9.72 14.51 3.89
CA LYS A 74 10.43 13.69 2.91
C LYS A 74 11.07 12.43 3.52
N ASN A 75 10.45 11.28 3.29
CA ASN A 75 11.01 9.98 3.66
C ASN A 75 11.85 9.48 2.49
N ALA A 76 13.17 9.41 2.67
CA ALA A 76 14.12 9.02 1.63
C ALA A 76 13.88 7.60 1.07
N ASN A 77 13.18 6.73 1.80
CA ASN A 77 12.90 5.36 1.40
C ASN A 77 11.49 5.15 0.84
N LEU A 78 10.65 6.20 0.82
CA LEU A 78 9.24 6.10 0.42
C LEU A 78 9.09 5.57 -1.01
N GLU A 79 9.82 6.14 -1.96
CA GLU A 79 9.75 5.75 -3.38
C GLU A 79 10.16 4.29 -3.57
N ASN A 80 11.27 3.86 -2.94
CA ASN A 80 11.73 2.47 -2.99
C ASN A 80 10.69 1.52 -2.39
N ASN A 81 10.10 1.87 -1.24
CA ASN A 81 9.10 1.05 -0.58
C ASN A 81 7.82 0.92 -1.42
N LEU A 82 7.37 2.03 -2.01
CA LEU A 82 6.23 2.02 -2.93
C LEU A 82 6.53 1.18 -4.17
N ALA A 83 7.67 1.38 -4.82
CA ALA A 83 8.07 0.61 -6.00
C ALA A 83 8.01 -0.90 -5.72
N LEU A 84 8.65 -1.34 -4.64
CA LEU A 84 8.64 -2.75 -4.25
C LEU A 84 7.21 -3.27 -3.97
N LEU A 85 6.34 -2.47 -3.35
CA LEU A 85 4.96 -2.87 -3.09
C LEU A 85 4.19 -3.04 -4.40
N LEU A 86 4.30 -2.06 -5.30
CA LEU A 86 3.56 -2.03 -6.56
C LEU A 86 4.00 -3.16 -7.51
N ARG A 87 5.24 -3.65 -7.41
CA ARG A 87 5.68 -4.88 -8.13
C ARG A 87 4.89 -6.12 -7.75
N LYS A 88 4.34 -6.18 -6.54
CA LYS A 88 3.67 -7.38 -5.99
C LYS A 88 2.14 -7.25 -5.95
N ALA A 89 1.59 -6.07 -6.18
CA ALA A 89 0.16 -5.78 -6.11
C ALA A 89 -0.56 -6.01 -7.46
N THR A 90 -0.39 -7.18 -8.06
CA THR A 90 -0.90 -7.48 -9.41
C THR A 90 -2.42 -7.48 -9.53
N SER A 91 -3.16 -7.65 -8.42
CA SER A 91 -4.63 -7.62 -8.39
C SER A 91 -5.24 -6.24 -8.15
N LEU A 92 -4.40 -5.22 -7.94
CA LEU A 92 -4.84 -3.89 -7.53
C LEU A 92 -5.68 -3.22 -8.61
N GLN A 93 -6.83 -2.69 -8.20
CA GLN A 93 -7.81 -2.03 -9.05
C GLN A 93 -7.86 -0.52 -8.76
N VAL A 94 -7.70 -0.13 -7.49
CA VAL A 94 -7.70 1.27 -7.08
C VAL A 94 -6.39 1.58 -6.34
N LEU A 95 -5.68 2.61 -6.79
CA LEU A 95 -4.50 3.15 -6.12
C LEU A 95 -4.70 4.64 -5.84
N GLU A 96 -4.79 4.99 -4.56
CA GLU A 96 -4.77 6.37 -4.12
C GLU A 96 -3.48 6.66 -3.38
N MET A 97 -2.70 7.62 -3.85
CA MET A 97 -1.50 8.12 -3.18
C MET A 97 -1.62 9.63 -3.02
N LYS A 98 -2.07 10.07 -1.86
CA LYS A 98 -2.42 11.47 -1.59
C LYS A 98 -1.41 12.10 -0.63
N GLN A 99 -0.95 13.31 -0.97
CA GLN A 99 -0.04 14.10 -0.12
C GLN A 99 1.33 13.46 0.14
N ILE A 100 1.75 12.47 -0.64
CA ILE A 100 2.95 11.69 -0.35
C ILE A 100 4.27 12.27 -0.89
N GLN A 101 4.24 13.53 -1.35
CA GLN A 101 5.40 14.27 -1.87
C GLN A 101 6.12 13.59 -3.04
N LEU A 102 5.44 12.74 -3.82
CA LEU A 102 6.03 12.17 -5.04
C LEU A 102 6.46 13.29 -5.98
N THR A 103 7.72 13.26 -6.42
CA THR A 103 8.24 14.19 -7.44
C THR A 103 8.16 13.62 -8.85
N GLU A 104 8.08 12.30 -8.97
CA GLU A 104 7.95 11.59 -10.23
C GLU A 104 6.94 10.43 -10.12
N LEU A 105 6.48 9.97 -11.28
CA LEU A 105 5.63 8.78 -11.37
C LEU A 105 6.50 7.52 -11.23
N ILE A 106 6.22 6.70 -10.22
CA ILE A 106 6.92 5.43 -10.00
C ILE A 106 6.69 4.49 -11.20
N LYS A 107 7.78 3.95 -11.77
CA LYS A 107 7.73 3.14 -13.00
C LYS A 107 6.91 1.86 -12.83
N GLU A 108 6.90 1.31 -11.62
CA GLU A 108 6.21 0.09 -11.23
C GLU A 108 4.68 0.19 -11.30
N ILE A 109 4.10 1.41 -11.40
CA ILE A 109 2.68 1.59 -11.71
C ILE A 109 2.29 0.87 -13.01
N ARG A 110 3.24 0.74 -13.95
CA ARG A 110 3.04 0.00 -15.21
C ARG A 110 2.81 -1.51 -15.01
N ASN A 111 3.15 -2.07 -13.85
CA ASN A 111 2.93 -3.47 -13.53
C ASN A 111 1.51 -3.75 -13.02
N LEU A 112 0.73 -2.71 -12.72
CA LEU A 112 -0.63 -2.81 -12.18
C LEU A 112 -1.64 -2.99 -13.32
N ILE A 113 -1.59 -4.15 -13.98
CA ILE A 113 -2.40 -4.45 -15.18
C ILE A 113 -3.93 -4.40 -14.96
N ASN A 114 -4.37 -4.51 -13.70
CA ASN A 114 -5.78 -4.50 -13.31
C ASN A 114 -6.25 -3.13 -12.80
N LEU A 115 -5.38 -2.10 -12.83
CA LEU A 115 -5.69 -0.78 -12.28
C LEU A 115 -6.74 -0.08 -13.13
N VAL A 116 -7.86 0.29 -12.51
CA VAL A 116 -8.96 1.03 -13.12
C VAL A 116 -9.05 2.47 -12.60
N GLU A 117 -8.50 2.74 -11.42
CA GLU A 117 -8.48 4.07 -10.82
C GLU A 117 -7.11 4.40 -10.21
N LEU A 118 -6.59 5.58 -10.56
CA LEU A 118 -5.34 6.12 -10.04
C LEU A 118 -5.54 7.56 -9.57
N ASN A 119 -5.36 7.81 -8.28
CA ASN A 119 -5.48 9.14 -7.69
C ASN A 119 -4.15 9.57 -7.07
N LEU A 120 -3.52 10.59 -7.66
CA LEU A 120 -2.23 11.15 -7.21
C LEU A 120 -2.35 12.58 -6.70
N CYS A 121 -3.53 12.99 -6.23
CA CYS A 121 -3.77 14.36 -5.79
C CYS A 121 -2.82 14.83 -4.69
N GLN A 122 -2.47 16.12 -4.74
CA GLN A 122 -1.64 16.79 -3.73
C GLN A 122 -0.22 16.22 -3.60
N ASN A 123 0.31 15.62 -4.66
CA ASN A 123 1.74 15.32 -4.80
C ASN A 123 2.51 16.48 -5.45
N GLN A 124 3.83 16.35 -5.51
CA GLN A 124 4.74 17.32 -6.12
C GLN A 124 5.22 16.83 -7.49
N LEU A 125 4.32 16.19 -8.25
CA LEU A 125 4.68 15.62 -9.55
C LEU A 125 5.03 16.76 -10.52
N TYR A 126 6.27 16.76 -10.98
CA TYR A 126 6.72 17.69 -12.02
C TYR A 126 7.04 16.89 -13.28
N ASP A 127 6.63 17.42 -14.43
CA ASP A 127 7.09 16.90 -15.70
C ASP A 127 8.52 17.39 -15.93
N TYR A 128 9.51 16.52 -15.71
CA TYR A 128 10.90 16.82 -16.04
C TYR A 128 11.17 16.86 -17.55
N GLN A 129 10.16 16.67 -18.41
CA GLN A 129 10.26 16.94 -19.84
C GLN A 129 9.79 18.36 -20.20
N ARG A 130 10.37 19.37 -19.55
CA ARG A 130 10.53 20.69 -20.17
C ARG A 130 12.00 20.90 -20.50
N THR A 131 12.34 20.50 -21.72
CA THR A 131 13.40 21.04 -22.59
C THR A 131 14.14 22.28 -22.04
N MET A 132 15.44 22.12 -21.79
CA MET A 132 16.54 22.71 -22.57
C MET A 132 17.81 21.89 -22.35
#